data_AF-A0A2V1AP66-F1
#
_entry.id   AF-A0A2V1AP66-F1
#
_cell.length_a   1.000
_cell.length_b   1.000
_cell.length_c   1.000
_cell.angle_alpha   90.00
_cell.angle_beta   90.00
_cell.angle_gamma   90.00
#
_symmetry.space_group_name_H-M   'P 1'
#
loop_
_entity.id
_entity.type
_entity.pdbx_description
1 polymer ?
#
loop_
_entity_poly.entity_id
_entity_poly.type
_entity_poly.pdbx_seq_one_letter_code
_entity_poly.pdbx_strand_id
1 'polypeptide(L)'
;MSWNAYTDSLKSTGKIDKAALYSAAGDSLWAESGGFQIAPQEIQSIAGAYADPSNLQAHGLHIEGQKYFLLKADERSVYGKLDDTGIVAVKTKQAIVIAHYPSGVQPQEATAVVEKLADYLIGVGY
;
A
#
# COMPACT_ATOMS: atom_id res chain seq x y z
N MET A 1 4.54 9.29 19.30
CA MET A 1 3.98 9.53 17.95
C MET A 1 3.03 8.38 17.66
N SER A 2 1.80 8.65 17.23
CA SER A 2 0.84 7.61 16.85
C SER A 2 1.06 7.21 15.39
N TRP A 3 0.83 5.93 15.06
CA TRP A 3 0.91 5.43 13.68
C TRP A 3 -0.03 6.17 12.73
N ASN A 4 -1.18 6.65 13.23
CA ASN A 4 -2.16 7.44 12.48
C ASN A 4 -1.57 8.71 11.84
N ALA A 5 -0.54 9.32 12.46
CA ALA A 5 0.09 10.50 11.89
C ALA A 5 0.70 10.24 10.51
N TYR A 6 1.15 9.01 10.24
CA TYR A 6 1.73 8.65 8.95
C TYR A 6 0.66 8.51 7.86
N THR A 7 -0.43 7.79 8.14
CA THR A 7 -1.54 7.62 7.19
C THR A 7 -2.24 8.96 6.92
N ASP A 8 -2.44 9.79 7.96
CA ASP A 8 -2.98 11.14 7.80
C ASP A 8 -2.04 12.05 6.99
N SER A 9 -0.72 11.91 7.17
CA SER A 9 0.25 12.68 6.36
C SER A 9 0.18 12.34 4.87
N LEU A 10 -0.05 11.07 4.52
CA LEU A 10 -0.25 10.66 3.13
C LEU A 10 -1.48 11.35 2.53
N LYS A 11 -2.60 11.33 3.25
CA LYS A 11 -3.83 11.99 2.81
C LYS A 11 -3.70 13.50 2.70
N SER A 12 -2.96 14.12 3.60
CA SER A 12 -2.74 15.58 3.61
C SER A 12 -2.05 16.08 2.33
N THR A 13 -1.39 15.20 1.57
CA THR A 13 -0.78 15.56 0.30
C THR A 13 -1.77 15.86 -0.82
N GLY A 14 -3.04 15.45 -0.68
CA GLY A 14 -4.07 15.55 -1.73
C GLY A 14 -3.89 14.55 -2.87
N LYS A 15 -2.88 13.67 -2.80
CA LYS A 15 -2.57 12.66 -3.82
C LYS A 15 -3.06 11.27 -3.46
N ILE A 16 -3.33 11.06 -2.17
CA ILE A 16 -3.79 9.81 -1.58
C ILE A 16 -5.12 10.12 -0.87
N ASP A 17 -6.14 9.33 -1.11
CA ASP A 17 -7.46 9.46 -0.47
C ASP A 17 -7.66 8.43 0.65
N LYS A 18 -7.03 7.25 0.52
CA LYS A 18 -7.05 6.17 1.51
C LYS A 18 -5.65 5.62 1.74
N ALA A 19 -5.31 5.34 3.01
CA ALA A 19 -4.02 4.75 3.36
C ALA A 19 -4.13 3.86 4.59
N ALA A 20 -3.32 2.81 4.64
CA ALA A 20 -3.23 1.87 5.74
C ALA A 20 -1.76 1.51 6.00
N LEU A 21 -1.46 1.22 7.26
CA LEU A 21 -0.16 0.74 7.71
C LEU A 21 -0.38 -0.58 8.44
N TYR A 22 0.22 -1.64 7.91
CA TYR A 22 0.19 -2.98 8.51
C TYR A 22 1.58 -3.39 8.99
N SER A 23 1.66 -4.40 9.84
CA SER A 23 2.90 -5.14 10.09
C SER A 23 3.46 -5.77 8.80
N ALA A 24 4.75 -6.05 8.76
CA ALA A 24 5.41 -6.72 7.64
C ALA A 24 4.84 -8.13 7.34
N ALA A 25 4.24 -8.77 8.34
CA ALA A 25 3.57 -10.06 8.20
C ALA A 25 2.11 -9.92 7.72
N GLY A 26 1.57 -8.71 7.63
CA GLY A 26 0.18 -8.47 7.22
C GLY A 26 -0.86 -9.00 8.22
N ASP A 27 -0.48 -9.22 9.48
CA ASP A 27 -1.32 -9.83 10.52
C ASP A 27 -1.94 -8.79 11.47
N SER A 28 -1.43 -7.56 11.47
CA SER A 28 -1.87 -6.51 12.39
C SER A 28 -1.93 -5.15 11.71
N LEU A 29 -3.09 -4.49 11.81
CA LEU A 29 -3.30 -3.12 11.37
C LEU A 29 -2.77 -2.14 12.43
N TRP A 30 -1.84 -1.28 12.05
CA TRP A 30 -1.26 -0.26 12.94
C TRP A 30 -1.97 1.09 12.82
N ALA A 31 -2.41 1.45 11.62
CA ALA A 31 -3.18 2.66 11.35
C ALA A 31 -3.93 2.56 10.03
N GLU A 32 -5.07 3.24 9.92
CA GLU A 32 -5.76 3.48 8.65
C GLU A 32 -6.22 4.94 8.57
N SER A 33 -6.53 5.38 7.37
CA SER A 33 -7.16 6.67 7.12
C SER A 33 -7.98 6.60 5.83
N GLY A 34 -9.10 7.34 5.80
CA GLY A 34 -10.00 7.34 4.64
C GLY A 34 -10.97 6.16 4.60
N GLY A 35 -11.12 5.43 5.70
CA GLY A 35 -12.01 4.28 5.78
C GLY A 35 -11.47 3.13 4.96
N PHE A 36 -10.14 2.94 4.95
CA PHE A 36 -9.49 1.96 4.09
C PHE A 36 -9.57 0.57 4.72
N GLN A 37 -10.51 -0.26 4.26
CA GLN A 37 -10.81 -1.55 4.88
C GLN A 37 -10.29 -2.69 4.00
N ILE A 38 -9.04 -3.11 4.25
CA ILE A 38 -8.42 -4.23 3.53
C ILE A 38 -8.81 -5.54 4.23
N ALA A 39 -9.36 -6.48 3.47
CA ALA A 39 -9.76 -7.77 4.03
C ALA A 39 -8.51 -8.58 4.46
N PRO A 40 -8.60 -9.45 5.49
CA PRO A 40 -7.47 -10.25 5.96
C PRO A 40 -6.79 -11.06 4.85
N GLN A 41 -7.56 -11.61 3.91
CA GLN A 41 -7.03 -12.39 2.80
C GLN A 41 -6.28 -11.52 1.77
N GLU A 42 -6.72 -10.28 1.58
CA GLU A 42 -6.11 -9.32 0.65
C GLU A 42 -4.74 -8.86 1.18
N ILE A 43 -4.66 -8.50 2.47
CA ILE A 43 -3.39 -8.12 3.09
C ILE A 43 -2.40 -9.29 3.13
N GLN A 44 -2.87 -10.51 3.39
CA GLN A 44 -2.02 -11.71 3.37
C GLN A 44 -1.48 -12.00 1.96
N SER A 45 -2.28 -11.76 0.91
CA SER A 45 -1.83 -11.86 -0.48
C SER A 45 -0.70 -10.86 -0.77
N ILE A 46 -0.83 -9.61 -0.32
CA ILE A 46 0.22 -8.59 -0.46
C ILE A 46 1.48 -8.95 0.34
N ALA A 47 1.32 -9.33 1.61
CA ALA A 47 2.45 -9.67 2.47
C ALA A 47 3.26 -10.87 1.93
N GLY A 48 2.58 -11.88 1.39
CA GLY A 48 3.20 -13.03 0.74
C GLY A 48 3.89 -12.70 -0.59
N ALA A 49 3.37 -11.71 -1.33
CA ALA A 49 3.90 -11.34 -2.64
C ALA A 49 5.33 -10.81 -2.62
N TYR A 50 5.76 -10.23 -1.50
CA TYR A 50 7.15 -9.78 -1.32
C TYR A 50 8.16 -10.94 -1.25
N ALA A 51 7.70 -12.18 -1.03
CA ALA A 51 8.52 -13.38 -1.09
C ALA A 51 8.25 -14.18 -2.38
N ASP A 52 6.99 -14.29 -2.79
CA ASP A 52 6.59 -14.94 -4.05
C ASP A 52 5.42 -14.20 -4.73
N PRO A 53 5.67 -13.44 -5.80
CA PRO A 53 4.63 -12.67 -6.48
C PRO A 53 3.73 -13.51 -7.39
N SER A 54 3.96 -14.82 -7.55
CA SER A 54 3.27 -15.67 -8.52
C SER A 54 1.75 -15.64 -8.37
N ASN A 55 1.24 -15.56 -7.13
CA ASN A 55 -0.19 -15.49 -6.86
C ASN A 55 -0.82 -14.20 -7.42
N LEU A 56 -0.21 -13.03 -7.14
CA LEU A 56 -0.67 -11.76 -7.66
C LEU A 56 -0.53 -11.67 -9.18
N GLN A 57 0.52 -12.25 -9.75
CA GLN A 57 0.72 -12.27 -11.21
C GLN A 57 -0.37 -13.09 -11.92
N ALA A 58 -0.78 -14.22 -11.34
CA ALA A 58 -1.82 -15.07 -11.91
C ALA A 58 -3.24 -14.51 -11.70
N HIS A 59 -3.52 -13.95 -10.52
CA HIS A 59 -4.89 -13.61 -10.12
C HIS A 59 -5.19 -12.11 -10.10
N GLY A 60 -4.16 -11.25 -10.10
CA GLY A 60 -4.27 -9.80 -9.90
C GLY A 60 -4.31 -9.41 -8.42
N LEU A 61 -4.13 -8.12 -8.17
CA LEU A 61 -4.19 -7.54 -6.83
C LEU A 61 -5.65 -7.27 -6.44
N HIS A 62 -6.09 -7.75 -5.29
CA HIS A 62 -7.43 -7.50 -4.78
C HIS A 62 -7.38 -6.60 -3.55
N ILE A 63 -8.15 -5.52 -3.55
CA ILE A 63 -8.30 -4.57 -2.45
C ILE A 63 -9.76 -4.13 -2.40
N GLU A 64 -10.39 -4.19 -1.21
CA GLU A 64 -11.80 -3.84 -1.01
C GLU A 64 -12.74 -4.61 -1.98
N GLY A 65 -12.38 -5.86 -2.31
CA GLY A 65 -13.13 -6.71 -3.24
C GLY A 65 -12.97 -6.34 -4.72
N GLN A 66 -12.17 -5.34 -5.06
CA GLN A 66 -11.91 -4.92 -6.43
C GLN A 66 -10.59 -5.49 -6.95
N LYS A 67 -10.59 -5.96 -8.20
CA LYS A 67 -9.39 -6.47 -8.86
C LYS A 67 -8.65 -5.36 -9.61
N TYR A 68 -7.42 -5.10 -9.19
CA TYR A 68 -6.46 -4.22 -9.82
C TYR A 68 -5.53 -5.02 -10.74
N PHE A 69 -5.24 -4.46 -11.91
CA PHE A 69 -4.21 -4.96 -12.79
C PHE A 69 -2.84 -4.76 -12.15
N LEU A 70 -2.07 -5.84 -12.02
CA LEU A 70 -0.75 -5.79 -11.40
C LEU A 70 0.25 -5.12 -12.36
N LEU A 71 0.81 -3.98 -11.93
CA LEU A 71 1.85 -3.27 -12.68
C LEU A 71 3.25 -3.66 -12.23
N LYS A 72 3.40 -3.96 -10.95
CA LYS A 72 4.68 -4.29 -10.32
C LYS A 72 4.44 -5.19 -9.12
N ALA A 73 5.30 -6.19 -8.95
CA ALA A 73 5.47 -6.93 -7.69
C ALA A 73 6.93 -7.39 -7.60
N ASP A 74 7.68 -6.79 -6.68
CA ASP A 74 9.03 -7.22 -6.31
C ASP A 74 9.14 -7.33 -4.78
N GLU A 75 10.36 -7.54 -4.27
CA GLU A 75 10.63 -7.75 -2.84
C GLU A 75 10.26 -6.56 -1.95
N ARG A 76 10.06 -5.37 -2.54
CA ARG A 76 9.79 -4.12 -1.81
C ARG A 76 8.46 -3.48 -2.19
N SER A 77 8.07 -3.48 -3.45
CA SER A 77 6.98 -2.67 -3.97
C SER A 77 6.00 -3.50 -4.81
N VAL A 78 4.72 -3.34 -4.49
CA VAL A 78 3.59 -3.93 -5.22
C VAL A 78 2.68 -2.79 -5.68
N TYR A 79 2.46 -2.68 -7.00
CA TYR A 79 1.62 -1.65 -7.59
C TYR A 79 0.46 -2.27 -8.37
N GLY A 80 -0.73 -1.74 -8.15
CA GLY A 80 -1.94 -2.10 -8.88
C GLY A 80 -2.59 -0.88 -9.53
N LYS A 81 -3.31 -1.10 -10.63
CA LYS A 81 -4.10 -0.07 -11.31
C LYS A 81 -5.49 -0.59 -11.65
N LEU A 82 -6.49 0.25 -11.48
CA LEU A 82 -7.86 0.03 -11.91
C LEU A 82 -8.35 1.31 -12.58
N ASP A 83 -8.56 1.26 -13.90
CA ASP A 83 -8.95 2.43 -14.69
C ASP A 83 -8.01 3.64 -14.49
N ASP A 84 -8.46 4.68 -13.79
CA ASP A 84 -7.69 5.89 -13.47
C ASP A 84 -7.32 6.00 -11.99
N THR A 85 -7.57 4.95 -11.20
CA THR A 85 -7.15 4.80 -9.80
C THR A 85 -6.09 3.72 -9.64
N GLY A 86 -5.55 3.56 -8.43
CA GLY A 86 -4.65 2.45 -8.17
C GLY A 86 -4.15 2.36 -6.74
N ILE A 87 -3.37 1.31 -6.53
CA ILE A 87 -2.81 0.92 -5.23
C ILE A 87 -1.29 0.96 -5.31
N VAL A 88 -0.68 1.53 -4.27
CA VAL A 88 0.75 1.51 -4.03
C VAL A 88 0.99 0.86 -2.67
N ALA A 89 1.67 -0.29 -2.65
CA ALA A 89 2.03 -1.00 -1.44
C ALA A 89 3.54 -1.18 -1.34
N VAL A 90 4.16 -0.61 -0.30
CA VAL A 90 5.62 -0.62 -0.11
C VAL A 90 5.97 -1.25 1.24
N LYS A 91 6.80 -2.29 1.19
CA LYS A 91 7.34 -2.98 2.36
C LYS A 91 8.53 -2.20 2.95
N THR A 92 8.53 -2.12 4.27
CA THR A 92 9.61 -1.58 5.11
C THR A 92 10.23 -2.73 5.93
N LYS A 93 11.02 -2.44 6.97
CA LYS A 93 11.63 -3.53 7.76
C LYS A 93 10.60 -4.30 8.60
N GLN A 94 9.58 -3.60 9.08
CA GLN A 94 8.60 -4.07 10.07
C GLN A 94 7.17 -3.75 9.68
N ALA A 95 6.94 -2.93 8.65
CA ALA A 95 5.60 -2.54 8.20
C ALA A 95 5.40 -2.66 6.68
N ILE A 96 4.13 -2.59 6.24
CA ILE A 96 3.71 -2.41 4.85
C ILE A 96 2.87 -1.13 4.80
N VAL A 97 3.33 -0.16 4.02
CA VAL A 97 2.58 1.07 3.74
C VAL A 97 1.72 0.82 2.50
N ILE A 98 0.41 0.93 2.62
CA ILE A 98 -0.54 0.71 1.51
C ILE A 98 -1.35 1.99 1.31
N ALA A 99 -1.46 2.44 0.07
CA ALA A 99 -2.19 3.64 -0.27
C ALA A 99 -2.97 3.47 -1.56
N HIS A 100 -4.17 4.05 -1.61
CA HIS A 100 -4.96 4.24 -2.81
C HIS A 100 -4.82 5.68 -3.28
N TYR A 101 -4.72 5.88 -4.59
CA TYR A 101 -4.83 7.20 -5.20
C TYR A 101 -6.12 7.29 -6.02
N PRO A 102 -6.87 8.39 -5.91
CA PRO A 102 -8.11 8.57 -6.65
C PRO A 102 -7.86 8.99 -8.11
N SER A 103 -8.93 8.98 -8.89
CA SER A 103 -8.98 9.55 -10.24
C SER A 103 -8.45 10.99 -10.25
N GLY A 104 -7.75 11.35 -11.33
CA GLY A 104 -7.17 12.68 -11.52
C GLY A 104 -5.79 12.87 -10.88
N VAL A 105 -5.31 11.93 -10.07
CA VAL A 105 -3.93 11.93 -9.55
C VAL A 105 -3.00 11.20 -10.52
N GLN A 106 -1.83 11.78 -10.79
CA GLN A 106 -0.80 11.09 -11.57
C GLN A 106 -0.19 9.94 -10.75
N PRO A 107 -0.16 8.70 -11.27
CA PRO A 107 0.38 7.55 -10.53
C PRO A 107 1.81 7.75 -10.02
N GLN A 108 2.65 8.43 -10.80
CA GLN A 108 4.03 8.72 -10.44
C GLN A 108 4.13 9.59 -9.18
N GLU A 109 3.22 10.55 -9.04
CA GLU A 109 3.20 11.44 -7.87
C GLU A 109 2.70 10.73 -6.61
N ALA A 110 1.67 9.87 -6.75
CA ALA A 110 1.18 9.04 -5.65
C ALA A 110 2.27 8.09 -5.16
N THR A 111 2.92 7.36 -6.08
CA THR A 111 4.01 6.44 -5.76
C THR A 111 5.17 7.14 -5.06
N ALA A 112 5.57 8.32 -5.52
CA ALA A 112 6.68 9.06 -4.92
C ALA A 112 6.42 9.45 -3.45
N VAL A 113 5.18 9.80 -3.10
CA VAL A 113 4.82 10.14 -1.71
C VAL A 113 4.85 8.91 -0.81
N VAL A 114 4.34 7.78 -1.28
CA VAL A 114 4.28 6.51 -0.51
C VAL A 114 5.68 5.94 -0.31
N GLU A 115 6.51 5.89 -1.36
CA GLU A 115 7.91 5.44 -1.29
C GLU A 115 8.73 6.31 -0.33
N LYS A 116 8.54 7.64 -0.36
CA LYS A 116 9.22 8.56 0.55
C LYS A 116 8.87 8.29 2.02
N LEU A 117 7.61 7.98 2.33
CA LEU A 117 7.22 7.61 3.68
C LEU A 117 7.84 6.26 4.09
N ALA A 118 7.82 5.28 3.19
CA ALA A 118 8.44 3.99 3.44
C ALA A 118 9.96 4.11 3.70
N ASP A 119 10.68 4.92 2.92
CA ASP A 119 12.10 5.21 3.13
C ASP A 119 12.37 5.89 4.46
N TYR A 120 11.50 6.82 4.87
CA TYR A 120 11.59 7.45 6.18
C TYR A 120 11.46 6.40 7.30
N LEU A 121 10.44 5.53 7.23
CA LEU A 121 10.22 4.46 8.21
C LEU A 121 11.44 3.53 8.30
N ILE A 122 11.99 3.12 7.15
CA ILE A 122 13.22 2.32 7.07
C ILE A 122 14.40 3.01 7.77
N GLY A 123 14.54 4.33 7.56
CA GLY A 123 15.57 5.16 8.15
C GLY A 123 15.48 5.26 9.68
N VAL A 124 14.26 5.24 10.23
CA VAL A 124 14.03 5.22 11.69
C VAL A 124 13.91 3.81 12.28
N GLY A 125 14.17 2.77 11.49
CA GLY A 125 14.26 1.38 11.94
C GLY A 125 12.99 0.54 11.80
N TYR A 126 11.97 1.08 11.15
CA TYR A 126 10.68 0.43 10.88
C TYR A 126 10.57 -0.15 9.47
#